data_AF-A0A378AUW0-F1
#
_entry.id   AF-A0A378AUW0-F1
#
_cell.length_a   1.000
_cell.length_b   1.000
_cell.length_c   1.000
_cell.angle_alpha   90.00
_cell.angle_beta   90.00
_cell.angle_gamma   90.00
#
_symmetry.space_group_name_H-M   'P 1'
#
loop_
_entity.id
_entity.type
_entity.pdbx_description
1 polymer ?
#
loop_
_entity_poly.entity_id
_entity_poly.type
_entity_poly.pdbx_seq_one_letter_code
_entity_poly.pdbx_strand_id
1 'polypeptide(L)'
;MARFPHIEFESCSSGGGRIDYEVLKRSHRFWASDNNDALERNTIQRGMSYFFPPEVMGAHIGNRHCHATFRQHSIAFRGLTALFGHMGLELDPVSADEEERAGYRKYAALHKQWRDVIHHGVQWRIDMPDATHPCPWRRQPG
;
A
#
# COMPACT_ATOMS: atom_id res chain seq x y z
N MET A 1 18.24 12.94 -11.82
CA MET A 1 16.97 13.11 -12.56
C MET A 1 17.09 14.06 -13.74
N ALA A 2 17.86 15.16 -13.67
CA ALA A 2 18.02 16.13 -14.76
C ALA A 2 18.39 15.55 -16.15
N ARG A 3 19.14 14.44 -16.20
CA ARG A 3 19.49 13.78 -17.47
C ARG A 3 18.30 13.05 -18.13
N PHE A 4 17.33 12.58 -17.33
CA PHE A 4 16.20 11.79 -17.79
C PHE A 4 14.90 12.33 -17.18
N PRO A 5 14.44 13.52 -17.59
CA PRO A 5 13.34 14.22 -16.93
C PRO A 5 11.97 13.55 -17.09
N HIS A 6 11.81 12.66 -18.09
CA HIS A 6 10.56 11.95 -18.36
C HIS A 6 10.52 10.54 -17.75
N ILE A 7 11.54 10.13 -17.00
CA ILE A 7 11.60 8.82 -16.35
C ILE A 7 11.15 8.96 -14.91
N GLU A 8 10.16 8.16 -14.51
CA GLU A 8 9.84 7.95 -13.10
C GLU A 8 10.83 6.98 -12.47
N PHE A 9 11.21 7.27 -11.22
CA PHE A 9 12.22 6.52 -10.49
C PHE A 9 11.59 6.05 -9.19
N GLU A 10 11.53 4.75 -8.98
CA GLU A 10 11.11 4.14 -7.73
C GLU A 10 12.34 3.60 -7.00
N SER A 11 12.52 4.01 -5.75
CA SER A 11 13.59 3.49 -4.91
C SER A 11 13.14 2.21 -4.22
N CYS A 12 14.01 1.20 -4.22
CA CYS A 12 13.79 -0.08 -3.56
C CYS A 12 15.11 -0.58 -2.96
N SER A 13 15.04 -1.14 -1.75
CA SER A 13 16.14 -1.82 -1.06
C SER A 13 15.57 -3.01 -0.30
N SER A 14 15.18 -4.06 -1.05
CA SER A 14 14.36 -5.18 -0.55
C SER A 14 13.08 -4.67 0.12
N GLY A 15 12.31 -3.90 -0.64
CA GLY A 15 11.25 -3.07 -0.10
C GLY A 15 11.82 -1.81 0.56
N GLY A 16 11.33 -1.52 1.77
CA GLY A 16 11.58 -0.28 2.47
C GLY A 16 12.89 -0.19 3.23
N GLY A 17 13.92 -1.00 2.90
CA GLY A 17 15.20 -0.99 3.61
C GLY A 17 15.96 0.34 3.56
N ARG A 18 15.56 1.26 2.67
CA ARG A 18 16.12 2.62 2.57
C ARG A 18 15.08 3.64 2.13
N ILE A 19 14.19 4.00 3.05
CA ILE A 19 13.19 5.05 2.88
C ILE A 19 13.58 6.25 3.75
N ASP A 20 14.06 7.31 3.11
CA ASP A 20 14.47 8.54 3.80
C ASP A 20 14.36 9.75 2.86
N TYR A 21 14.38 10.95 3.44
CA TYR A 21 14.21 12.19 2.69
C TYR A 21 15.32 12.47 1.68
N GLU A 22 16.55 11.98 1.90
CA GLU A 22 17.65 12.18 0.97
C GLU A 22 17.51 11.29 -0.27
N VAL A 23 16.99 10.07 -0.09
CA VAL A 23 16.63 9.20 -1.22
C VAL A 23 15.43 9.76 -1.98
N LEU A 24 14.44 10.36 -1.30
CA LEU A 24 13.30 10.98 -1.97
C LEU A 24 13.71 12.15 -2.88
N LYS A 25 14.76 12.91 -2.55
CA LYS A 25 15.31 13.95 -3.45
C LYS A 25 15.81 13.40 -4.80
N ARG A 26 15.96 12.08 -4.92
CA ARG A 26 16.52 11.38 -6.09
C ARG A 26 15.55 10.35 -6.69
N SER A 27 14.35 10.23 -6.15
CA SER A 27 13.30 9.30 -6.57
C SER A 27 11.94 9.98 -6.55
N HIS A 28 10.94 9.36 -7.16
CA HIS A 28 9.56 9.84 -7.14
C HIS A 28 8.71 9.12 -6.09
N ARG A 29 9.09 7.87 -5.78
CA ARG A 29 8.38 7.01 -4.83
C ARG A 29 9.29 5.92 -4.31
N PHE A 30 8.80 5.20 -3.31
CA PHE A 30 9.44 4.06 -2.68
C PHE A 30 8.62 2.79 -2.86
N TRP A 31 9.30 1.67 -3.05
CA TRP A 31 8.70 0.38 -2.77
C TRP A 31 8.69 0.13 -1.27
N ALA A 32 7.51 0.21 -0.64
CA ALA A 32 7.44 0.30 0.83
C ALA A 32 7.82 -1.00 1.55
N SER A 33 7.58 -2.17 0.95
CA SER A 33 7.95 -3.47 1.51
C SER A 33 7.77 -4.57 0.47
N ASP A 34 8.67 -5.54 0.42
CA ASP A 34 8.48 -6.79 -0.34
C ASP A 34 7.32 -7.63 0.20
N ASN A 35 6.93 -7.41 1.46
CA ASN A 35 5.77 -8.06 2.02
C ASN A 35 4.47 -7.38 1.53
N ASN A 36 3.84 -7.99 0.53
CA ASN A 36 2.55 -7.55 -0.02
C ASN A 36 1.32 -8.26 0.62
N ASP A 37 1.50 -8.91 1.78
CA ASP A 37 0.39 -9.43 2.59
C ASP A 37 -0.52 -8.28 3.03
N ALA A 38 -1.82 -8.38 2.69
CA ALA A 38 -2.77 -7.30 2.96
C ALA A 38 -2.91 -6.95 4.44
N LEU A 39 -2.72 -7.92 5.35
CA LEU A 39 -2.80 -7.67 6.78
C LEU A 39 -1.55 -6.94 7.28
N GLU A 40 -0.34 -7.43 6.97
CA GLU A 40 0.92 -6.77 7.36
C GLU A 40 1.02 -5.35 6.80
N ARG A 41 0.56 -5.17 5.56
CA ARG A 41 0.57 -3.88 4.87
C ARG A 41 -0.22 -2.81 5.61
N ASN A 42 -1.21 -3.15 6.43
CA ASN A 42 -1.91 -2.13 7.25
C ASN A 42 -0.95 -1.48 8.26
N THR A 43 -0.14 -2.27 8.96
CA THR A 43 0.86 -1.76 9.91
C THR A 43 1.99 -1.03 9.20
N ILE A 44 2.52 -1.62 8.12
CA ILE A 44 3.64 -1.03 7.35
C ILE A 44 3.23 0.31 6.75
N GLN A 45 2.08 0.39 6.07
CA GLN A 45 1.61 1.63 5.44
C GLN A 45 1.26 2.68 6.49
N ARG A 46 0.67 2.28 7.62
CA ARG A 46 0.45 3.20 8.75
C ARG A 46 1.77 3.77 9.28
N GLY A 47 2.79 2.92 9.45
CA GLY A 47 4.13 3.32 9.87
C GLY A 47 4.79 4.32 8.92
N MET A 48 4.78 4.02 7.61
CA MET A 48 5.34 4.91 6.60
C MET A 48 4.61 6.26 6.53
N SER A 49 3.27 6.24 6.70
CA SER A 49 2.44 7.46 6.63
C SER A 49 2.74 8.50 7.73
N TYR A 50 3.52 8.16 8.76
CA TYR A 50 3.98 9.15 9.75
C TYR A 50 4.90 10.21 9.14
N PHE A 51 5.64 9.85 8.10
CA PHE A 51 6.69 10.71 7.53
C PHE A 51 6.43 11.04 6.06
N PHE A 52 5.80 10.13 5.33
CA PHE A 52 5.63 10.25 3.88
C PHE A 52 4.16 10.21 3.49
N PRO A 53 3.75 11.01 2.49
CA PRO A 53 2.38 11.01 2.02
C PRO A 53 2.11 9.78 1.14
N PRO A 54 0.84 9.45 0.86
CA PRO A 54 0.50 8.23 0.13
C PRO A 54 1.00 8.19 -1.32
N GLU A 55 1.19 9.33 -1.99
CA GLU A 55 1.64 9.36 -3.39
C GLU A 55 3.04 8.78 -3.60
N VAL A 56 3.89 8.79 -2.58
CA VAL A 56 5.26 8.25 -2.65
C VAL A 56 5.36 6.83 -2.11
N MET A 57 4.26 6.22 -1.68
CA MET A 57 4.21 4.90 -1.06
C MET A 57 3.71 3.85 -2.06
N GLY A 58 4.62 3.10 -2.68
CA GLY A 58 4.28 1.97 -3.55
C GLY A 58 3.49 0.91 -2.80
N ALA A 59 2.36 0.48 -3.37
CA ALA A 59 1.45 -0.50 -2.78
C ALA A 59 0.82 -1.39 -3.86
N HIS A 60 1.18 -2.66 -3.91
CA HIS A 60 0.68 -3.56 -4.95
C HIS A 60 -0.33 -4.57 -4.41
N ILE A 61 -1.32 -4.89 -5.24
CA ILE A 61 -2.12 -6.10 -5.09
C ILE A 61 -1.23 -7.27 -5.48
N GLY A 62 -0.82 -8.07 -4.50
CA GLY A 62 -0.05 -9.30 -4.71
C GLY A 62 -0.93 -10.52 -5.02
N ASN A 63 -0.30 -11.67 -5.18
CA ASN A 63 -0.95 -12.97 -5.37
C ASN A 63 -1.98 -13.31 -4.26
N ARG A 64 -2.94 -14.20 -4.58
CA ARG A 64 -3.93 -14.70 -3.61
C ARG A 64 -3.28 -15.33 -2.38
N HIS A 65 -2.20 -16.06 -2.58
CA HIS A 65 -1.36 -16.63 -1.53
C HIS A 65 -0.08 -15.78 -1.44
N CYS A 66 0.14 -15.13 -0.29
CA CYS A 66 1.30 -14.28 -0.11
C CYS A 66 2.58 -15.11 0.02
N HIS A 67 3.64 -14.73 -0.68
CA HIS A 67 4.91 -15.46 -0.69
C HIS A 67 5.71 -15.30 0.63
N ALA A 68 5.50 -14.21 1.38
CA ALA A 68 6.25 -13.92 2.60
C ALA A 68 5.59 -14.52 3.86
N THR A 69 4.26 -14.47 3.94
CA THR A 69 3.50 -14.88 5.13
C THR A 69 2.72 -16.19 4.93
N PHE A 70 2.62 -16.67 3.69
CA PHE A 70 1.82 -17.83 3.29
C PHE A 70 0.31 -17.73 3.60
N ARG A 71 -0.18 -16.53 3.93
CA ARG A 71 -1.61 -16.29 4.14
C ARG A 71 -2.34 -16.09 2.83
N GLN A 72 -3.64 -16.36 2.90
CA GLN A 72 -4.56 -16.08 1.82
C GLN A 72 -5.57 -15.00 2.22
N HIS A 73 -5.78 -14.05 1.32
CA HIS A 73 -6.71 -12.96 1.50
C HIS A 73 -7.57 -12.77 0.25
N SER A 74 -8.84 -12.41 0.47
CA SER A 74 -9.76 -12.10 -0.63
C SER A 74 -9.20 -10.97 -1.49
N ILE A 75 -9.55 -10.98 -2.78
CA ILE A 75 -9.17 -9.89 -3.68
C ILE A 75 -9.71 -8.54 -3.20
N ALA A 76 -10.84 -8.55 -2.51
CA ALA A 76 -11.42 -7.34 -1.93
C ALA A 76 -10.52 -6.70 -0.87
N PHE A 77 -9.97 -7.52 0.04
CA PHE A 77 -9.10 -7.03 1.11
C PHE A 77 -7.75 -6.57 0.56
N ARG A 78 -7.10 -7.38 -0.29
CA ARG A 78 -5.84 -6.99 -0.95
C ARG A 78 -5.99 -5.69 -1.76
N GLY A 79 -7.08 -5.59 -2.55
CA GLY A 79 -7.35 -4.42 -3.36
C GLY A 79 -7.59 -3.15 -2.56
N LEU A 80 -8.39 -3.21 -1.49
CA LEU A 80 -8.61 -2.05 -0.61
C LEU A 80 -7.33 -1.62 0.11
N THR A 81 -6.51 -2.55 0.57
CA THR A 81 -5.24 -2.23 1.23
C THR A 81 -4.27 -1.52 0.28
N ALA A 82 -4.16 -1.97 -0.97
CA ALA A 82 -3.26 -1.36 -1.96
C ALA A 82 -3.77 -0.02 -2.51
N LEU A 83 -5.10 0.18 -2.53
CA LEU A 83 -5.76 1.36 -3.11
C LEU A 83 -5.23 2.69 -2.59
N PHE A 84 -4.88 2.75 -1.30
CA PHE A 84 -4.50 3.99 -0.62
C PHE A 84 -3.06 4.43 -0.87
N GLY A 85 -2.21 3.59 -1.48
CA GLY A 85 -0.86 4.00 -1.87
C GLY A 85 -0.80 4.46 -3.34
N HIS A 86 0.41 4.48 -3.86
CA HIS A 86 0.67 4.46 -5.29
C HIS A 86 0.41 3.04 -5.80
N MET A 87 -0.83 2.77 -6.22
CA MET A 87 -1.33 1.41 -6.43
C MET A 87 -0.75 0.76 -7.68
N GLY A 88 -0.38 -0.52 -7.56
CA GLY A 88 0.02 -1.38 -8.68
C GLY A 88 -0.50 -2.82 -8.54
N LEU A 89 -0.13 -3.67 -9.51
CA LEU A 89 -0.47 -5.09 -9.54
C LEU A 89 0.82 -5.88 -9.67
N GLU A 90 1.03 -6.87 -8.80
CA GLU A 90 2.26 -7.67 -8.76
C GLU A 90 1.91 -9.15 -8.64
N LEU A 91 1.47 -9.69 -9.78
CA LEU A 91 0.99 -11.05 -9.93
C LEU A 91 1.04 -11.47 -11.41
N ASP A 92 0.85 -12.76 -11.66
CA ASP A 92 0.73 -13.28 -13.01
C ASP A 92 -0.73 -13.17 -13.53
N PRO A 93 -1.01 -12.28 -14.50
CA PRO A 93 -2.37 -12.07 -14.99
C PRO A 93 -2.91 -13.27 -15.80
N VAL A 94 -2.05 -14.19 -16.25
CA VAL A 94 -2.44 -15.37 -17.03
C VAL A 94 -3.03 -16.46 -16.14
N SER A 95 -2.53 -16.59 -14.91
CA SER A 95 -3.03 -17.56 -13.93
C SER A 95 -4.21 -17.06 -13.09
N ALA A 96 -4.63 -15.80 -13.27
CA ALA A 96 -5.76 -15.23 -12.54
C ALA A 96 -7.11 -15.85 -12.98
N ASP A 97 -7.87 -16.36 -12.01
CA ASP A 97 -9.26 -16.78 -12.25
C ASP A 97 -10.19 -15.58 -12.52
N GLU A 98 -11.45 -15.86 -12.87
CA GLU A 98 -12.40 -14.79 -13.21
C GLU A 98 -12.63 -13.82 -12.03
N GLU A 99 -12.64 -14.33 -10.79
CA GLU A 99 -12.86 -13.53 -9.60
C GLU A 99 -11.69 -12.55 -9.38
N GLU A 100 -10.45 -13.04 -9.43
CA GLU A 100 -9.25 -12.22 -9.35
C GLU A 100 -9.22 -11.18 -10.46
N ARG A 101 -9.50 -11.59 -11.70
CA ARG A 101 -9.48 -10.72 -12.87
C ARG A 101 -10.53 -9.61 -12.79
N ALA A 102 -11.75 -9.94 -12.33
CA ALA A 102 -12.79 -8.96 -12.07
C ALA A 102 -12.38 -7.99 -10.94
N GLY A 103 -11.76 -8.50 -9.89
CA GLY A 103 -11.22 -7.68 -8.80
C GLY A 103 -10.13 -6.72 -9.27
N TYR A 104 -9.13 -7.16 -10.04
CA TYR A 104 -8.09 -6.28 -10.57
C TYR A 104 -8.67 -5.16 -11.44
N ARG A 105 -9.63 -5.49 -12.31
CA ARG A 105 -10.34 -4.47 -13.11
C ARG A 105 -11.06 -3.45 -12.22
N LYS A 106 -11.78 -3.94 -11.21
CA LYS A 106 -12.49 -3.09 -10.25
C LYS A 106 -11.55 -2.13 -9.52
N TYR A 107 -10.46 -2.64 -8.94
CA TYR A 107 -9.53 -1.82 -8.16
C TYR A 107 -8.67 -0.89 -9.04
N ALA A 108 -8.31 -1.31 -10.26
CA ALA A 108 -7.69 -0.41 -11.24
C ALA A 108 -8.61 0.75 -11.62
N ALA A 109 -9.89 0.50 -11.85
CA ALA A 109 -10.87 1.56 -12.13
C ALA A 109 -11.06 2.47 -10.91
N LEU A 110 -11.19 1.89 -9.72
CA LEU A 110 -11.37 2.64 -8.48
C LEU A 110 -10.16 3.52 -8.17
N HIS A 111 -8.94 3.02 -8.36
CA HIS A 111 -7.74 3.84 -8.16
C HIS A 111 -7.69 5.00 -9.15
N LYS A 112 -7.98 4.77 -10.44
CA LYS A 112 -8.06 5.87 -11.43
C LYS A 112 -9.10 6.92 -11.07
N GLN A 113 -10.24 6.50 -10.49
CA GLN A 113 -11.29 7.40 -10.06
C GLN A 113 -10.88 8.26 -8.84
N TRP A 114 -10.13 7.69 -7.89
CA TRP A 114 -9.89 8.31 -6.59
C TRP A 114 -8.45 8.79 -6.37
N ARG A 115 -7.49 8.44 -7.24
CA ARG A 115 -6.06 8.73 -7.01
C ARG A 115 -5.78 10.20 -6.75
N ASP A 116 -6.50 11.13 -7.39
CA ASP A 116 -6.28 12.56 -7.17
C ASP A 116 -6.61 12.95 -5.71
N VAL A 117 -7.66 12.37 -5.12
CA VAL A 117 -8.01 12.58 -3.71
C VAL A 117 -7.03 11.83 -2.79
N ILE A 118 -6.61 10.63 -3.16
CA ILE A 118 -5.71 9.81 -2.35
C ILE A 118 -4.29 10.42 -2.29
N HIS A 119 -3.81 10.96 -3.40
CA HIS A 119 -2.45 11.48 -3.59
C HIS A 119 -2.32 12.98 -3.33
N HIS A 120 -3.41 13.75 -3.38
CA HIS A 120 -3.35 15.20 -3.16
C HIS A 120 -4.29 15.70 -2.06
N GLY A 121 -5.14 14.82 -1.52
CA GLY A 121 -6.01 15.15 -0.41
C GLY A 121 -5.29 15.20 0.93
N VAL A 122 -6.01 15.65 1.95
CA VAL A 122 -5.51 15.63 3.34
C VAL A 122 -5.79 14.28 3.96
N GLN A 123 -4.74 13.52 4.27
CA GLN A 123 -4.86 12.22 4.93
C GLN A 123 -5.00 12.40 6.45
N TRP A 124 -6.07 11.83 7.00
CA TRP A 124 -6.26 11.73 8.45
C TRP A 124 -6.16 10.26 8.85
N ARG A 125 -5.26 9.96 9.80
CA ARG A 125 -5.25 8.66 10.47
C ARG A 125 -6.29 8.70 11.59
N ILE A 126 -7.22 7.77 11.54
CA ILE A 126 -8.14 7.52 12.65
C ILE A 126 -7.46 6.56 13.61
N ASP A 127 -7.62 6.82 14.91
CA ASP A 127 -7.13 5.93 15.94
C ASP A 127 -7.91 4.62 15.92
N MET A 128 -7.15 3.53 15.85
CA MET A 128 -7.69 2.19 15.97
C MET A 128 -7.35 1.69 17.37
N PRO A 129 -8.31 1.11 18.10
CA PRO A 129 -8.03 0.52 19.39
C PRO A 129 -6.96 -0.57 19.25
N ASP A 130 -5.90 -0.48 20.02
CA ASP A 130 -4.93 -1.57 20.17
C ASP A 130 -4.57 -1.79 21.64
N ALA A 131 -3.69 -2.76 21.90
CA ALA A 131 -3.28 -3.11 23.27
C ALA A 131 -2.56 -1.97 24.01
N THR A 132 -1.99 -1.02 23.27
CA THR A 132 -1.27 0.16 23.81
C THR A 132 -2.12 1.43 23.81
N HIS A 133 -3.15 1.49 22.95
CA HIS A 133 -4.12 2.58 22.83
C HIS A 133 -5.53 2.01 22.92
N PRO A 134 -5.99 1.61 24.13
CA PRO A 134 -7.33 1.07 24.30
C PRO A 134 -8.38 2.12 23.95
N CYS A 135 -9.46 1.65 23.34
CA CYS A 135 -10.63 2.46 22.99
C CYS A 135 -11.16 3.22 24.23
N PRO A 136 -11.14 4.57 24.25
CA PRO A 136 -11.51 5.34 25.45
C PRO A 136 -12.96 5.12 25.92
N TRP A 137 -13.83 4.70 25.00
CA TRP A 137 -15.26 4.48 25.22
C TRP A 137 -15.62 3.00 25.45
N ARG A 138 -14.65 2.09 25.48
CA ARG A 138 -14.90 0.68 25.79
C ARG A 138 -14.82 0.50 27.32
N ARG A 139 -15.96 0.31 27.98
CA ARG A 139 -16.00 -0.17 29.38
C ARG A 139 -15.20 -1.46 29.47
N GLN A 140 -14.18 -1.51 30.34
CA GLN A 140 -13.58 -2.78 30.70
C GLN A 140 -14.61 -3.59 31.50
N PRO A 141 -14.79 -4.89 31.20
CA PRO A 141 -15.53 -5.77 32.10
C PRO A 141 -14.77 -5.83 33.43
N GLY A 142 -15.49 -5.60 34.53
CA GLY A 142 -14.96 -5.76 35.89
C GLY A 142 -14.81 -7.21 36.29
#